data_AF-Q2C7K7-F1
#
_entry.id   AF-Q2C7K7-F1
#
_cell.length_a   1.000
_cell.length_b   1.000
_cell.length_c   1.000
_cell.angle_alpha   90.00
_cell.angle_beta   90.00
_cell.angle_gamma   90.00
#
_symmetry.space_group_name_H-M   'P 1'
#
loop_
_entity.id
_entity.type
_entity.pdbx_description
1 polymer ?
#
loop_
_entity_poly.entity_id
_entity_poly.type
_entity_poly.pdbx_seq_one_letter_code
_entity_poly.pdbx_strand_id
1 'polypeptide(L)'
;MTIPSAPITCCDWATTDPLLQHYHDTEWGKKTCDDNVLAECFILESMQSGLSWLTVLRKRPAYRAAFLDFDLAKIEAELLPQPREVLVEHICQQFDVIKHRGKIAAALNNLALLIEIRKKIPLAVFSGSL
;
A
#
# COMPACT_ATOMS: atom_id res chain seq x y z
N MET A 1 5.84 -45.51 -9.67
CA MET A 1 6.82 -44.43 -9.92
C MET A 1 6.16 -43.11 -9.60
N THR A 2 6.41 -42.57 -8.42
CA THR A 2 5.99 -41.22 -8.04
C THR A 2 7.00 -40.24 -8.61
N ILE A 3 6.56 -39.34 -9.47
CA ILE A 3 7.37 -38.21 -9.94
C ILE A 3 7.68 -37.35 -8.71
N PRO A 4 8.94 -37.07 -8.37
CA PRO A 4 9.24 -36.11 -7.32
C PRO A 4 8.69 -34.74 -7.77
N SER A 5 7.71 -34.22 -7.05
CA SER A 5 7.29 -32.83 -7.23
C SER A 5 8.49 -31.96 -6.90
N ALA A 6 8.95 -31.16 -7.86
CA ALA A 6 9.94 -30.13 -7.58
C ALA A 6 9.47 -29.32 -6.36
N PRO A 7 10.36 -29.02 -5.39
CA PRO A 7 9.98 -28.13 -4.30
C PRO A 7 9.43 -26.85 -4.93
N ILE A 8 8.30 -26.35 -4.43
CA ILE A 8 7.81 -25.03 -4.84
C ILE A 8 8.92 -24.05 -4.47
N THR A 9 9.74 -23.68 -5.45
CA THR A 9 10.81 -22.72 -5.26
C THR A 9 10.12 -21.37 -5.06
N CYS A 10 10.13 -20.89 -3.81
CA CYS A 10 9.75 -19.51 -3.51
C CYS A 10 10.55 -18.57 -4.43
N CYS A 11 9.96 -17.47 -4.89
CA CYS A 11 10.70 -16.53 -5.70
C CYS A 11 11.95 -16.03 -4.94
N ASP A 12 13.11 -16.01 -5.61
CA ASP A 12 14.42 -15.72 -4.99
C ASP A 12 14.44 -14.40 -4.19
N TRP A 13 13.65 -13.41 -4.61
CA TRP A 13 13.57 -12.13 -3.91
C TRP A 13 12.92 -12.24 -2.53
N ALA A 14 12.04 -13.22 -2.31
CA ALA A 14 11.27 -13.36 -1.07
C ALA A 14 12.03 -14.07 0.07
N THR A 15 13.11 -14.80 -0.24
CA THR A 15 13.83 -15.63 0.74
C THR A 15 14.84 -14.85 1.59
N THR A 16 14.94 -13.53 1.42
CA THR A 16 15.98 -12.70 2.06
C THR A 16 15.62 -12.23 3.48
N ASP A 17 14.34 -12.22 3.84
CA ASP A 17 13.85 -11.79 5.15
C ASP A 17 12.51 -12.49 5.48
N PRO A 18 12.28 -12.96 6.73
CA PRO A 18 11.03 -13.62 7.10
C PRO A 18 9.77 -12.78 6.87
N LEU A 19 9.84 -11.46 7.00
CA LEU A 19 8.71 -10.56 6.71
C LEU A 19 8.37 -10.57 5.22
N LEU A 20 9.40 -10.58 4.37
CA LEU A 20 9.24 -10.60 2.93
C LEU A 20 8.71 -11.95 2.44
N GLN A 21 9.20 -13.04 3.04
CA GLN A 21 8.70 -14.39 2.82
C GLN A 21 7.21 -14.51 3.22
N HIS A 22 6.85 -14.01 4.40
CA HIS A 22 5.46 -14.01 4.85
C HIS A 22 4.55 -13.20 3.90
N TYR A 23 4.97 -11.99 3.51
CA TYR A 23 4.25 -11.17 2.54
C TYR A 23 4.08 -11.90 1.20
N HIS A 24 5.14 -12.54 0.69
CA HIS A 24 5.08 -13.33 -0.54
C HIS A 24 4.03 -14.45 -0.44
N ASP A 25 4.07 -15.26 0.62
CA ASP A 25 3.23 -16.45 0.76
C ASP A 25 1.76 -16.11 1.05
N THR A 26 1.53 -14.97 1.72
CA THR A 26 0.21 -14.62 2.24
C THR A 26 -0.52 -13.55 1.44
N GLU A 27 0.19 -12.67 0.75
CA GLU A 27 -0.39 -11.48 0.10
C GLU A 27 0.00 -11.33 -1.37
N TRP A 28 1.28 -11.52 -1.71
CA TRP A 28 1.77 -11.23 -3.06
C TRP A 28 1.13 -12.12 -4.12
N GLY A 29 0.66 -11.50 -5.21
CA GLY A 29 0.01 -12.20 -6.31
C GLY A 29 -1.39 -12.75 -6.00
N LYS A 30 -1.91 -12.55 -4.79
CA LYS A 30 -3.28 -12.96 -4.45
C LYS A 30 -4.27 -11.89 -4.90
N LYS A 31 -5.34 -12.32 -5.57
CA LYS A 31 -6.41 -11.43 -6.01
C LYS A 31 -7.18 -10.89 -4.81
N THR A 32 -7.53 -9.61 -4.87
CA THR A 32 -8.44 -8.97 -3.93
C THR A 32 -9.39 -8.06 -4.71
N CYS A 33 -10.61 -7.90 -4.20
CA CYS A 33 -11.60 -6.95 -4.72
C CYS A 33 -11.96 -5.89 -3.67
N ASP A 34 -11.21 -5.83 -2.57
CA ASP A 34 -11.39 -4.83 -1.53
C ASP A 34 -10.69 -3.52 -1.93
N ASP A 35 -11.47 -2.47 -2.17
CA ASP A 35 -11.00 -1.16 -2.59
C ASP A 35 -10.02 -0.52 -1.59
N ASN A 36 -10.18 -0.75 -0.28
CA ASN A 36 -9.27 -0.23 0.73
C ASN A 36 -7.90 -0.92 0.63
N VAL A 37 -7.90 -2.25 0.43
CA VAL A 37 -6.66 -3.02 0.24
C VAL A 37 -5.98 -2.63 -1.07
N LEU A 38 -6.75 -2.45 -2.15
CA LEU A 38 -6.20 -2.00 -3.43
C LEU A 38 -5.57 -0.62 -3.32
N ALA A 39 -6.21 0.31 -2.59
CA ALA A 39 -5.65 1.62 -2.31
C ALA A 39 -4.38 1.54 -1.46
N GLU A 40 -4.36 0.71 -0.41
CA GLU A 40 -3.16 0.45 0.39
C GLU A 40 -2.01 -0.02 -0.50
N CYS A 41 -2.22 -1.06 -1.31
CA CYS A 41 -1.21 -1.60 -2.22
C CYS A 41 -0.69 -0.51 -3.16
N PHE A 42 -1.58 0.22 -3.85
CA PHE A 42 -1.19 1.27 -4.79
C PHE A 42 -0.32 2.36 -4.14
N ILE A 43 -0.70 2.80 -2.94
CA ILE A 43 0.05 3.83 -2.23
C ILE A 43 1.41 3.30 -1.78
N LEU A 44 1.49 2.11 -1.19
CA LEU A 44 2.75 1.54 -0.73
C LEU A 44 3.73 1.28 -1.89
N GLU A 45 3.25 0.78 -3.03
CA GLU A 45 4.06 0.61 -4.25
C GLU A 45 4.67 1.95 -4.70
N SER A 46 3.91 3.04 -4.66
CA SER A 46 4.43 4.37 -5.01
C SER A 46 5.54 4.86 -4.04
N MET A 47 5.54 4.38 -2.79
CA MET A 47 6.57 4.72 -1.80
C MET A 47 7.91 4.03 -2.08
N GLN A 48 7.90 2.93 -2.84
CA GLN A 48 9.09 2.10 -3.10
C GLN A 48 10.16 2.82 -3.93
N SER A 49 9.81 3.80 -4.76
CA SER A 49 10.75 4.50 -5.66
C SER A 49 12.13 4.81 -5.03
N GLY A 50 13.18 4.12 -5.50
CA GLY A 50 14.56 4.27 -5.00
C GLY A 50 14.89 3.51 -3.71
N LEU A 51 14.05 2.59 -3.25
CA LEU A 51 14.19 1.81 -2.02
C LEU A 51 13.88 0.33 -2.26
N SER A 52 14.26 -0.51 -1.28
CA SER A 52 13.83 -1.91 -1.27
C SER A 52 12.36 -2.04 -0.87
N TRP A 53 11.65 -3.06 -1.36
CA TRP A 53 10.28 -3.35 -0.90
C TRP A 53 10.22 -3.68 0.59
N LEU A 54 11.23 -4.38 1.11
CA LEU A 54 11.36 -4.66 2.55
C LEU A 54 11.38 -3.37 3.39
N THR A 55 12.00 -2.30 2.90
CA THR A 55 11.96 -0.97 3.55
C THR A 55 10.53 -0.47 3.68
N VAL A 56 9.71 -0.60 2.63
CA VAL A 56 8.31 -0.18 2.64
C VAL A 56 7.48 -1.08 3.56
N LEU A 57 7.62 -2.40 3.46
CA LEU A 57 6.90 -3.36 4.31
C LEU A 57 7.14 -3.12 5.80
N ARG A 58 8.38 -2.85 6.22
CA ARG A 58 8.69 -2.52 7.62
C ARG A 58 8.01 -1.22 8.10
N LYS A 59 7.72 -0.30 7.18
CA LYS A 59 7.05 0.99 7.45
C LYS A 59 5.53 0.92 7.26
N ARG A 60 5.00 -0.19 6.73
CA ARG A 60 3.56 -0.38 6.47
C ARG A 60 2.67 -0.11 7.69
N PRO A 61 2.99 -0.56 8.92
CA PRO A 61 2.17 -0.22 10.09
C PRO A 61 2.08 1.29 10.36
N ALA A 62 3.17 2.04 10.13
CA ALA A 62 3.17 3.49 10.28
C ALA A 62 2.34 4.18 9.18
N TYR A 63 2.38 3.65 7.95
CA TYR A 63 1.52 4.13 6.87
C TYR A 63 0.04 3.88 7.14
N ARG A 64 -0.32 2.70 7.65
CA ARG A 64 -1.68 2.39 8.10
C ARG A 64 -2.14 3.38 9.15
N ALA A 65 -1.33 3.63 10.18
CA ALA A 65 -1.66 4.63 11.20
C ALA A 65 -1.80 6.06 10.63
N ALA A 66 -0.92 6.46 9.71
CA ALA A 66 -0.93 7.79 9.09
C ALA A 66 -2.13 8.01 8.16
N PHE A 67 -2.64 6.94 7.55
CA PHE A 67 -3.72 6.97 6.57
C PHE A 67 -4.97 6.22 7.03
N LEU A 68 -5.24 6.21 8.34
CA LEU A 68 -6.50 5.66 8.91
C LEU A 68 -6.81 4.23 8.44
N ASP A 69 -5.81 3.35 8.48
CA ASP A 69 -5.84 1.96 8.01
C ASP A 69 -6.25 1.80 6.54
N PHE A 70 -6.06 2.85 5.74
CA PHE A 70 -6.52 2.94 4.35
C PHE A 70 -8.04 2.78 4.20
N ASP A 71 -8.81 3.06 5.25
CA ASP A 71 -10.26 3.20 5.16
C ASP A 71 -10.59 4.45 4.35
N LEU A 72 -10.90 4.25 3.07
CA LEU A 72 -11.14 5.33 2.13
C LEU A 72 -12.32 6.23 2.53
N ALA A 73 -13.30 5.72 3.30
CA ALA A 73 -14.40 6.54 3.80
C ALA A 73 -13.94 7.47 4.94
N LYS A 74 -13.11 6.96 5.87
CA LYS A 74 -12.52 7.79 6.93
C LYS A 74 -11.51 8.80 6.37
N ILE A 75 -10.69 8.38 5.42
CA ILE A 75 -9.76 9.30 4.74
C ILE A 75 -10.51 10.46 4.10
N GLU A 76 -11.61 10.17 3.40
CA GLU A 76 -12.46 11.20 2.78
C GLU A 76 -13.07 12.16 3.82
N ALA A 77 -13.58 11.62 4.93
CA ALA A 77 -14.32 12.40 5.92
C ALA A 77 -13.43 13.15 6.93
N GLU A 78 -12.26 12.61 7.26
CA GLU A 78 -11.46 13.07 8.41
C GLU A 78 -10.07 13.61 8.00
N LEU A 79 -9.45 12.99 7.00
CA LEU A 79 -8.08 13.33 6.61
C LEU A 79 -8.06 14.40 5.49
N LEU A 80 -8.70 14.12 4.36
CA LEU A 80 -8.65 14.96 3.16
C LEU A 80 -9.35 16.33 3.24
N PRO A 81 -10.25 16.63 4.19
CA PRO A 81 -10.74 18.01 4.38
C PRO A 81 -9.66 18.99 4.85
N GLN A 82 -8.53 18.49 5.38
CA GLN A 82 -7.44 19.31 5.86
C GLN A 82 -6.52 19.77 4.72
N PRO A 83 -5.86 20.94 4.84
CA PRO A 83 -4.89 21.39 3.84
C PRO A 83 -3.75 20.39 3.67
N ARG A 84 -3.42 20.08 2.42
CA ARG A 84 -2.45 19.03 2.07
C ARG A 84 -1.08 19.29 2.67
N GLU A 85 -0.63 20.53 2.66
CA GLU A 85 0.67 20.94 3.18
C GLU A 85 0.78 20.66 4.69
N VAL A 86 -0.31 20.91 5.44
CA VAL A 86 -0.40 20.63 6.88
C VAL A 86 -0.35 19.12 7.12
N LEU A 87 -1.10 18.33 6.35
CA LEU A 87 -1.07 16.87 6.43
C LEU A 87 0.32 16.31 6.14
N VAL A 88 1.00 16.80 5.11
CA VAL A 88 2.36 16.36 4.76
C VAL A 88 3.31 16.60 5.92
N GLU A 89 3.27 17.77 6.53
CA GLU A 89 4.13 18.11 7.67
C GLU A 89 3.81 17.27 8.89
N HIS A 90 2.53 17.16 9.24
CA HIS A 90 2.06 16.32 10.34
C HIS A 90 2.50 14.87 10.16
N ILE A 91 2.27 14.28 8.98
CA ILE A 91 2.60 12.89 8.70
C ILE A 91 4.11 12.64 8.80
N CYS A 92 4.93 13.53 8.22
CA CYS A 92 6.40 13.40 8.28
C CYS A 92 6.95 13.53 9.71
N GLN A 93 6.28 14.28 10.57
CA GLN A 93 6.70 14.50 11.95
C GLN A 93 6.25 13.38 12.89
N GLN A 94 4.97 13.01 12.82
CA GLN A 94 4.33 12.15 13.82
C GLN A 94 4.48 10.65 13.53
N PHE A 95 4.66 10.26 12.27
CA PHE A 95 4.67 8.86 11.89
C PHE A 95 6.05 8.43 11.40
N ASP A 96 6.39 7.18 11.69
CA ASP A 96 7.62 6.55 11.22
C ASP A 96 7.46 6.05 9.77
N VAL A 97 7.09 6.95 8.86
CA VAL A 97 7.00 6.71 7.41
C VAL A 97 8.31 7.10 6.71
N ILE A 98 8.43 6.85 5.42
CA ILE A 98 9.52 7.42 4.63
C ILE A 98 9.32 8.94 4.56
N LYS A 99 10.17 9.70 5.27
CA LYS A 99 10.07 11.16 5.46
C LYS A 99 10.46 11.98 4.22
N HIS A 100 9.84 11.67 3.08
CA HIS A 100 9.99 12.38 1.83
C HIS A 100 8.71 13.15 1.50
N ARG A 101 8.73 14.48 1.67
CA ARG A 101 7.56 15.35 1.52
C ARG A 101 6.82 15.15 0.20
N GLY A 102 7.56 15.04 -0.90
CA GLY A 102 6.95 14.82 -2.23
C GLY A 102 6.25 13.47 -2.37
N LYS A 103 6.71 12.43 -1.66
CA LYS A 103 6.08 11.10 -1.69
C LYS A 103 4.77 11.14 -0.90
N ILE A 104 4.79 11.73 0.30
CA ILE A 104 3.57 11.91 1.11
C ILE A 104 2.54 12.78 0.40
N ALA A 105 2.96 13.88 -0.24
CA ALA A 105 2.08 14.72 -1.03
C ALA A 105 1.44 13.96 -2.20
N ALA A 106 2.23 13.13 -2.90
CA ALA A 106 1.73 12.26 -3.97
C ALA A 106 0.75 11.20 -3.43
N ALA A 107 1.03 10.60 -2.27
CA ALA A 107 0.14 9.63 -1.64
C ALA A 107 -1.24 10.25 -1.31
N LEU A 108 -1.27 11.44 -0.69
CA LEU A 108 -2.51 12.16 -0.39
C LEU A 108 -3.29 12.52 -1.67
N ASN A 109 -2.59 12.98 -2.72
CA ASN A 109 -3.20 13.26 -4.00
C ASN A 109 -3.82 12.00 -4.64
N ASN A 110 -3.08 10.90 -4.61
CA ASN A 110 -3.53 9.62 -5.16
C ASN A 110 -4.73 9.07 -4.39
N LEU A 111 -4.73 9.16 -3.05
CA LEU A 111 -5.88 8.76 -2.23
C LEU A 111 -7.13 9.56 -2.60
N ALA A 112 -7.02 10.88 -2.77
CA ALA A 112 -8.14 11.70 -3.21
C ALA A 112 -8.67 11.25 -4.59
N LEU A 113 -7.78 10.97 -5.54
CA LEU A 113 -8.17 10.49 -6.87
C LEU A 113 -8.81 9.10 -6.84
N LEU A 114 -8.28 8.17 -6.04
CA LEU A 114 -8.85 6.84 -5.87
C LEU A 114 -10.27 6.91 -5.28
N ILE A 115 -10.51 7.80 -4.32
CA ILE A 115 -11.85 8.04 -3.76
C ILE A 115 -12.80 8.56 -4.86
N GLU A 116 -12.35 9.51 -5.68
CA GLU A 116 -13.16 10.01 -6.80
C GLU A 116 -13.45 8.96 -7.87
N ILE A 117 -12.51 8.05 -8.14
CA ILE A 117 -12.72 6.92 -9.05
C ILE A 117 -13.74 5.95 -8.44
N ARG A 118 -13.57 5.59 -7.16
CA ARG A 118 -14.46 4.68 -6.41
C ARG A 118 -15.92 5.11 -6.46
N LYS A 119 -16.19 6.43 -6.41
CA LYS A 119 -17.55 6.99 -6.53
C LYS A 119 -18.22 6.70 -7.87
N LYS A 120 -17.43 6.44 -8.92
CA LYS A 120 -17.91 6.18 -10.28
C LYS A 120 -17.93 4.68 -10.60
N ILE A 121 -16.88 3.97 -10.20
CA ILE A 121 -16.69 2.54 -10.44
C ILE A 121 -15.88 1.92 -9.29
N PRO A 122 -16.14 0.66 -8.90
CA PRO A 122 -15.30 -0.03 -7.92
C PRO A 122 -13.83 -0.08 -8.36
N LEU A 123 -12.88 0.08 -7.45
CA LEU A 123 -11.46 0.07 -7.80
C LEU A 123 -11.01 -1.30 -8.32
N ALA A 124 -11.63 -2.38 -7.84
CA ALA A 124 -11.41 -3.72 -8.38
C ALA A 124 -11.73 -3.83 -9.88
N VAL A 125 -12.81 -3.17 -10.34
CA VAL A 125 -13.16 -3.12 -11.77
C VAL A 125 -12.19 -2.21 -12.53
N PHE A 126 -11.89 -1.04 -11.98
CA PHE A 126 -10.97 -0.09 -12.60
C PHE A 126 -9.57 -0.68 -12.84
N SER A 127 -9.07 -1.45 -11.88
CA SER A 127 -7.75 -2.10 -11.93
C SER A 127 -7.70 -3.36 -12.79
N GLY A 128 -8.83 -3.82 -13.34
CA GLY A 128 -8.90 -5.11 -14.06
C GLY A 128 -8.72 -6.32 -13.14
N SER A 129 -8.99 -6.16 -11.83
CA SER A 129 -8.97 -7.23 -10.84
C SER A 129 -10.25 -8.07 -10.85
N LEU A 130 -11.27 -7.63 -11.59
CA LEU A 130 -12.54 -8.29 -11.91
C LEU A 130 -12.71 -8.45 -13.43
#